data_AF-A0A067PFT1-F1
#
_entry.id   AF-A0A067PFT1-F1
#
_cell.length_a   1.000
_cell.length_b   1.000
_cell.length_c   1.000
_cell.angle_alpha   90.00
_cell.angle_beta   90.00
_cell.angle_gamma   90.00
#
_symmetry.space_group_name_H-M   'P 1'
#
loop_
_entity.id
_entity.type
_entity.pdbx_description
1 polymer ?
#
loop_
_entity_poly.entity_id
_entity_poly.type
_entity_poly.pdbx_seq_one_letter_code
_entity_poly.pdbx_strand_id
1 'polypeptide(L)'
;FRRIAGHNNTLFSFYTPRLHNHYQATLNQIYEAYPHCRQIFDNSVWPAAMFNLSPSAVTKPHVNGENYAPGWCAVTAIGQYDPTKGVHFVLFDLKLIIKFLPGSTILIPSSTLLHGNTAIQPHERRYLFTQYAAGGLFRWAEYGLQ
;
A
#
# COMPACT_ATOMS: atom_id res chain seq x y z
N PHE A 1 -4.84 2.83 13.66
CA PHE A 1 -4.67 2.29 12.30
C PHE A 1 -5.96 1.85 11.62
N ARG A 2 -6.94 1.21 12.29
CA ARG A 2 -8.26 0.86 11.68
C ARG A 2 -8.94 2.00 10.89
N ARG A 3 -8.87 3.25 11.38
CA ARG A 3 -9.38 4.42 10.65
C ARG A 3 -8.64 4.68 9.33
N ILE A 4 -7.31 4.57 9.33
CA ILE A 4 -6.48 4.72 8.12
C ILE A 4 -6.74 3.55 7.16
N ALA A 5 -6.81 2.32 7.68
CA ALA A 5 -7.13 1.13 6.89
C ALA A 5 -8.47 1.25 6.16
N GLY A 6 -9.50 1.74 6.86
CA GLY A 6 -10.81 2.01 6.30
C GLY A 6 -10.78 3.15 5.28
N HIS A 7 -10.08 4.25 5.58
CA HIS A 7 -9.91 5.35 4.63
C HIS A 7 -9.25 4.88 3.33
N ASN A 8 -8.16 4.12 3.43
CA ASN A 8 -7.47 3.53 2.29
C ASN A 8 -8.41 2.62 1.48
N ASN A 9 -9.22 1.82 2.16
CA ASN A 9 -10.21 0.95 1.52
C ASN A 9 -11.27 1.76 0.76
N THR A 10 -11.80 2.82 1.38
CA THR A 10 -12.76 3.73 0.73
C THR A 10 -12.18 4.41 -0.50
N LEU A 11 -10.93 4.90 -0.43
CA LEU A 11 -10.25 5.47 -1.59
C LEU A 11 -10.15 4.45 -2.72
N PHE A 12 -9.77 3.21 -2.41
CA PHE A 12 -9.61 2.16 -3.42
C PHE A 12 -10.93 1.73 -4.05
N SER A 13 -12.00 1.58 -3.25
CA SER A 13 -13.33 1.31 -3.78
C SER A 13 -13.87 2.47 -4.64
N PHE A 14 -13.51 3.71 -4.31
CA PHE A 14 -13.97 4.88 -5.04
C PHE A 14 -13.26 5.05 -6.39
N TYR A 15 -11.92 5.01 -6.41
CA TYR A 15 -11.15 5.27 -7.63
C TYR A 15 -11.06 4.07 -8.57
N THR A 16 -11.08 2.84 -8.05
CA THR A 16 -10.95 1.61 -8.85
C THR A 16 -11.92 0.52 -8.40
N PRO A 17 -13.25 0.76 -8.49
CA PRO A 17 -14.27 -0.12 -7.92
C PRO A 17 -14.20 -1.56 -8.46
N ARG A 18 -13.90 -1.75 -9.75
CA ARG A 18 -13.79 -3.09 -10.34
C ARG A 18 -12.65 -3.90 -9.74
N LEU A 19 -11.49 -3.26 -9.55
CA LEU A 19 -10.32 -3.92 -8.96
C LEU A 19 -10.53 -4.16 -7.47
N HIS A 20 -11.15 -3.22 -6.76
CA HIS A 20 -11.55 -3.40 -5.36
C HIS A 20 -12.50 -4.58 -5.18
N ASN A 21 -13.55 -4.69 -6.00
CA ASN A 21 -14.48 -5.81 -5.97
C ASN A 21 -13.79 -7.15 -6.26
N HIS A 22 -12.82 -7.16 -7.19
CA HIS A 22 -12.01 -8.34 -7.46
C HIS A 22 -11.18 -8.76 -6.22
N TYR A 23 -10.52 -7.81 -5.55
CA TYR A 23 -9.84 -8.08 -4.28
C TYR A 23 -10.78 -8.68 -3.25
N GLN A 24 -11.95 -8.06 -3.05
CA GLN A 24 -12.94 -8.53 -2.07
C GLN A 24 -13.41 -9.95 -2.38
N ALA A 25 -13.80 -10.22 -3.63
CA ALA A 25 -14.28 -11.54 -4.05
C ALA A 25 -13.20 -12.61 -3.87
N THR A 26 -11.98 -12.35 -4.36
CA THR A 26 -10.87 -13.30 -4.28
C THR A 26 -10.46 -13.60 -2.84
N LEU A 27 -10.35 -12.59 -1.98
CA LEU A 27 -9.94 -12.80 -0.60
C LEU A 27 -11.05 -13.40 0.26
N ASN A 28 -12.32 -13.10 -0.02
CA ASN A 28 -13.43 -13.77 0.64
C ASN A 28 -13.42 -15.28 0.39
N GLN A 29 -13.15 -15.73 -0.85
CA GLN A 29 -12.99 -17.16 -1.15
C GLN A 29 -11.92 -17.82 -0.27
N ILE A 30 -10.79 -17.13 -0.07
CA ILE A 30 -9.70 -17.61 0.79
C ILE A 30 -10.14 -17.67 2.26
N TYR A 31 -10.77 -16.62 2.78
CA TYR A 31 -11.20 -16.59 4.19
C TYR A 31 -12.33 -17.57 4.49
N GLU A 32 -13.21 -17.84 3.53
CA GLU A 32 -14.27 -18.84 3.63
C GLU A 32 -13.70 -20.27 3.66
N ALA A 33 -12.74 -20.57 2.78
CA ALA A 33 -12.10 -21.88 2.72
C ALA A 33 -11.11 -22.12 3.89
N TYR A 34 -10.51 -21.07 4.42
CA TYR A 34 -9.54 -21.12 5.51
C TYR A 34 -9.96 -20.21 6.67
N PRO A 35 -10.97 -20.61 7.49
CA PRO A 35 -11.51 -19.75 8.56
C PRO A 35 -10.52 -19.38 9.67
N HIS A 36 -9.37 -20.05 9.73
CA HIS A 36 -8.29 -19.72 10.66
C HIS A 36 -7.44 -18.53 10.17
N CYS A 37 -7.44 -18.24 8.87
CA CYS A 37 -6.85 -17.04 8.32
C CYS A 37 -7.72 -15.83 8.68
N ARG A 38 -7.13 -14.83 9.35
CA ARG A 38 -7.84 -13.63 9.79
C ARG A 38 -7.39 -12.43 9.00
N GLN A 39 -8.35 -11.58 8.63
CA GLN A 39 -8.07 -10.25 8.11
C GLN A 39 -7.34 -9.42 9.18
N ILE A 40 -6.34 -8.64 8.76
CA ILE A 40 -5.64 -7.70 9.66
C ILE A 40 -6.61 -6.57 10.07
N PHE A 41 -7.39 -6.07 9.10
CA PHE A 41 -8.43 -5.06 9.32
C PHE A 41 -9.71 -5.52 8.64
N ASP A 42 -10.76 -5.74 9.42
CA ASP A 42 -12.11 -6.13 8.96
C ASP A 42 -12.80 -5.08 8.08
N ASN A 43 -12.28 -3.85 8.04
CA ASN A 43 -12.76 -2.76 7.20
C ASN A 43 -11.84 -2.48 6.00
N SER A 44 -11.05 -3.47 5.58
CA SER A 44 -10.12 -3.33 4.46
C SER A 44 -10.04 -4.59 3.60
N VAL A 45 -10.00 -4.42 2.28
CA VAL A 45 -9.81 -5.54 1.34
C VAL A 45 -8.35 -5.99 1.23
N TRP A 46 -7.37 -5.27 1.78
CA TRP A 46 -5.99 -5.76 1.74
C TRP A 46 -5.73 -6.81 2.83
N PRO A 47 -5.12 -7.94 2.49
CA PRO A 47 -4.81 -9.01 3.45
C PRO A 47 -3.55 -8.71 4.28
N ALA A 48 -2.71 -7.78 3.84
CA ALA A 48 -1.44 -7.45 4.47
C ALA A 48 -1.28 -5.96 4.73
N ALA A 49 -0.55 -5.62 5.79
CA ALA A 49 -0.14 -4.27 6.12
C ALA A 49 1.29 -4.24 6.66
N MET A 50 2.02 -3.17 6.35
CA MET A 50 3.40 -2.94 6.78
C MET A 50 3.51 -1.58 7.49
N PHE A 51 4.33 -1.55 8.53
CA PHE A 51 4.68 -0.33 9.26
C PHE A 51 6.16 -0.04 9.04
N ASN A 52 6.48 1.04 8.32
CA ASN A 52 7.85 1.52 8.27
C ASN A 52 8.10 2.45 9.46
N LEU A 53 8.70 1.90 10.51
CA LEU A 53 8.90 2.58 11.80
C LEU A 53 10.27 3.25 11.94
N SER A 54 11.13 3.20 10.92
CA SER A 54 12.37 3.98 10.95
C SER A 54 12.06 5.44 10.61
N PRO A 55 12.32 6.40 11.52
CA PRO A 55 11.89 7.79 11.38
C PRO A 55 12.53 8.52 10.20
N SER A 56 13.62 7.96 9.65
CA SER A 56 14.39 8.51 8.55
C SER A 56 14.60 7.52 7.41
N ALA A 57 13.68 6.57 7.24
CA ALA A 57 13.77 5.56 6.19
C ALA A 57 13.82 6.18 4.79
N VAL A 58 14.82 5.78 4.01
CA VAL A 58 14.98 6.11 2.59
C VAL A 58 14.94 4.82 1.79
N THR A 59 14.20 4.83 0.70
CA THR A 59 14.13 3.69 -0.23
C THR A 59 14.87 4.03 -1.52
N LYS A 60 15.70 3.09 -1.97
CA LYS A 60 16.27 3.13 -3.33
C LYS A 60 15.14 2.87 -4.35
N PRO A 61 15.32 3.25 -5.64
CA PRO A 61 14.35 2.90 -6.68
C PRO A 61 14.08 1.39 -6.67
N HIS A 62 12.81 1.00 -6.55
CA HIS A 62 12.39 -0.40 -6.51
C HIS A 62 10.95 -0.57 -7.00
N VAL A 63 10.59 -1.83 -7.25
CA VAL A 63 9.21 -2.29 -7.41
C VAL A 63 8.92 -3.35 -6.36
N ASN A 64 7.68 -3.47 -5.93
CA ASN A 64 7.24 -4.55 -5.05
C ASN A 64 6.73 -5.73 -5.90
N GLY A 65 7.65 -6.41 -6.59
CA GLY A 65 7.31 -7.43 -7.60
C GLY A 65 6.51 -8.64 -7.09
N GLU A 66 6.47 -8.87 -5.78
CA GLU A 66 5.65 -9.93 -5.16
C GLU A 66 4.18 -9.53 -4.95
N ASN A 67 3.86 -8.23 -5.05
CA ASN A 67 2.49 -7.75 -4.98
C ASN A 67 1.71 -8.12 -6.24
N TYR A 68 0.39 -8.17 -6.14
CA TYR A 68 -0.47 -8.44 -7.28
C TYR A 68 -0.20 -7.43 -8.40
N ALA A 69 0.11 -7.91 -9.61
CA ALA A 69 0.63 -7.07 -10.69
C ALA A 69 -0.37 -6.00 -11.17
N PRO A 70 -1.67 -6.29 -11.39
CA PRO A 70 -2.69 -5.27 -11.63
C PRO A 70 -3.07 -4.48 -10.37
N GLY A 71 -2.62 -4.97 -9.22
CA GLY A 71 -3.01 -4.54 -7.89
C GLY A 71 -2.45 -3.21 -7.45
N TRP A 72 -3.17 -2.54 -6.55
CA TRP A 72 -2.74 -1.27 -5.98
C TRP A 72 -2.39 -1.44 -4.50
N CYS A 73 -1.47 -0.61 -4.03
CA CYS A 73 -1.09 -0.48 -2.62
C CYS A 73 -1.45 0.91 -2.13
N ALA A 74 -1.89 0.99 -0.88
CA ALA A 74 -2.14 2.27 -0.22
C ALA A 74 -0.99 2.57 0.73
N VAL A 75 -0.32 3.69 0.53
CA VAL A 75 0.76 4.18 1.41
C VAL A 75 0.27 5.45 2.07
N THR A 76 0.22 5.45 3.40
CA THR A 76 -0.13 6.62 4.20
C THR A 76 1.12 7.12 4.92
N ALA A 77 1.50 8.37 4.68
CA ALA A 77 2.58 9.01 5.42
C ALA A 77 2.07 9.56 6.74
N ILE A 78 2.82 9.35 7.82
CA ILE A 78 2.56 9.89 9.14
C ILE A 78 3.85 10.44 9.74
N GLY A 79 3.74 11.35 10.70
CA GLY A 79 4.89 11.96 11.37
C GLY A 79 4.87 13.48 11.29
N GLN A 80 6.02 14.08 11.55
CA GLN A 80 6.23 15.53 11.61
C GLN A 80 7.45 15.88 10.77
N TYR A 81 7.18 16.48 9.60
CA TYR A 81 8.20 16.90 8.64
C TYR A 81 7.62 17.96 7.70
N ASP A 82 8.50 18.75 7.08
CA ASP A 82 8.18 19.74 6.06
C ASP A 82 8.21 19.07 4.66
N PRO A 83 7.05 18.81 4.02
CA PRO A 83 6.98 18.15 2.72
C PRO A 83 7.51 19.01 1.57
N THR A 84 8.00 20.23 1.84
CA THR A 84 8.68 21.07 0.84
C THR A 84 10.20 20.93 0.86
N LYS A 85 10.77 20.31 1.92
CA LYS A 85 12.22 20.20 2.14
C LYS A 85 12.78 18.79 2.02
N GLY A 86 11.93 17.78 1.83
CA GLY A 86 12.33 16.39 1.75
C GLY A 86 11.14 15.43 1.73
N VAL A 87 11.40 14.14 1.90
CA VAL A 87 10.36 13.10 2.04
C VAL A 87 9.46 12.97 0.79
N HIS A 88 9.93 13.44 -0.36
CA HIS A 88 9.15 13.37 -1.59
C HIS A 88 9.01 11.91 -2.03
N PHE A 89 7.82 11.57 -2.54
CA PHE A 89 7.57 10.30 -3.20
C PHE A 89 7.97 10.43 -4.66
N VAL A 90 8.80 9.51 -5.15
CA VAL A 90 9.34 9.56 -6.52
C VAL A 90 8.74 8.42 -7.32
N LEU A 91 8.12 8.76 -8.44
CA LEU A 91 7.62 7.81 -9.45
C LEU A 91 8.54 7.94 -10.67
N PHE A 92 9.54 7.08 -10.77
CA PHE A 92 10.64 7.22 -11.72
C PHE A 92 10.16 7.07 -13.17
N ASP A 93 9.33 6.05 -13.44
CA ASP A 93 8.80 5.79 -14.79
C ASP A 93 7.91 6.93 -15.30
N LEU A 94 7.23 7.62 -14.39
CA LEU A 94 6.37 8.77 -14.70
C LEU A 94 7.11 10.11 -14.68
N LYS A 95 8.42 10.09 -14.36
CA LYS A 95 9.25 11.30 -14.17
C LYS A 95 8.60 12.32 -13.22
N LEU A 96 7.93 11.83 -12.17
CA LEU A 96 7.16 12.64 -11.24
C LEU A 96 7.75 12.60 -9.83
N ILE A 97 7.89 13.78 -9.22
CA ILE A 97 8.26 13.96 -7.82
C ILE A 97 7.06 14.59 -7.11
N ILE A 98 6.52 13.88 -6.12
CA ILE A 98 5.33 14.29 -5.38
C ILE A 98 5.77 14.73 -3.98
N LYS A 99 5.39 15.95 -3.59
CA LYS A 99 5.46 16.38 -2.19
C LYS A 99 4.49 15.51 -1.40
N PHE A 100 5.00 14.59 -0.59
CA PHE A 100 4.14 13.63 0.10
C PHE A 100 3.82 14.15 1.50
N LEU A 101 2.59 14.64 1.70
CA LEU A 101 2.23 15.39 2.90
C LEU A 101 2.05 14.46 4.13
N PRO A 102 2.41 14.92 5.34
CA PRO A 102 2.05 14.19 6.56
C PRO A 102 0.52 13.99 6.65
N GLY A 103 0.08 12.78 6.97
CA GLY A 103 -1.33 12.40 7.04
C GLY A 103 -2.00 12.12 5.70
N SER A 104 -1.29 12.25 4.57
CA SER A 104 -1.83 11.96 3.24
C SER A 104 -1.62 10.50 2.83
N THR A 105 -2.48 10.02 1.93
CA THR A 105 -2.41 8.67 1.35
C THR A 105 -2.24 8.76 -0.14
N ILE A 106 -1.38 7.91 -0.70
CA ILE A 106 -1.26 7.67 -2.12
C ILE A 106 -1.60 6.21 -2.45
N LEU A 107 -2.37 6.00 -3.52
CA LEU A 107 -2.60 4.68 -4.10
C LEU A 107 -1.69 4.52 -5.31
N ILE A 108 -0.91 3.44 -5.37
CA ILE A 108 0.00 3.17 -6.49
C ILE A 108 0.00 1.70 -6.92
N PRO A 109 0.20 1.41 -8.21
CA PRO A 109 0.51 0.06 -8.69
C PRO A 109 1.98 -0.29 -8.38
N SER A 110 2.26 -0.57 -7.10
CA SER A 110 3.63 -0.73 -6.57
C SER A 110 4.44 -1.87 -7.19
N SER A 111 3.77 -2.88 -7.75
CA SER A 111 4.36 -4.04 -8.41
C SER A 111 4.93 -3.74 -9.79
N THR A 112 4.42 -2.70 -10.46
CA THR A 112 4.76 -2.38 -11.86
C THR A 112 5.38 -1.01 -12.04
N LEU A 113 5.28 -0.13 -11.05
CA LEU A 113 5.81 1.23 -11.13
C LEU A 113 7.07 1.40 -10.28
N LEU A 114 8.19 1.76 -10.91
CA LEU A 114 9.45 2.04 -10.23
C LEU A 114 9.30 3.28 -9.34
N HIS A 115 9.48 3.08 -8.02
CA HIS A 115 9.26 4.14 -7.04
C HIS A 115 10.29 4.14 -5.91
N GLY A 116 10.30 5.23 -5.15
CA GLY A 116 11.16 5.40 -3.98
C GLY A 116 10.83 6.70 -3.23
N ASN A 117 11.68 7.10 -2.28
CA ASN A 117 11.51 8.36 -1.58
C ASN A 117 12.83 9.09 -1.34
N THR A 118 12.77 10.42 -1.26
CA THR A 118 13.94 11.23 -0.91
C THR A 118 14.21 11.20 0.60
N ALA A 119 15.41 11.68 0.97
CA ALA A 119 15.83 11.82 2.37
C ALA A 119 14.95 12.81 3.15
N ILE A 120 15.00 12.66 4.47
CA ILE A 120 14.35 13.53 5.46
C ILE A 120 15.39 14.40 6.17
N GLN A 121 15.00 15.55 6.74
CA GLN A 121 15.93 16.36 7.52
C GLN A 121 16.29 15.69 8.86
N PRO A 122 17.48 15.92 9.43
CA PRO A 122 17.95 15.23 10.64
C PRO A 122 17.04 15.33 11.88
N HIS A 123 16.22 16.39 11.97
CA HIS A 123 15.34 16.66 13.11
C HIS A 123 13.87 16.29 12.83
N GLU A 124 13.56 15.86 11.61
CA GLU A 124 12.22 15.49 11.18
C GLU A 124 11.99 13.99 11.33
N ARG A 125 10.72 13.57 11.42
CA ARG A 125 10.35 12.16 11.56
C ARG A 125 9.22 11.80 10.62
N ARG A 126 9.40 10.72 9.89
CA ARG A 126 8.38 10.12 9.03
C ARG A 126 8.29 8.63 9.27
N TYR A 127 7.06 8.15 9.35
CA TYR A 127 6.74 6.73 9.31
C TYR A 127 5.73 6.49 8.18
N LEU A 128 5.63 5.25 7.72
CA LEU A 128 4.64 4.86 6.73
C LEU A 128 3.76 3.73 7.27
N PHE A 129 2.48 3.79 6.92
CA PHE A 129 1.56 2.67 7.01
C PHE A 129 1.16 2.27 5.59
N THR A 130 1.45 1.04 5.20
CA THR A 130 1.16 0.54 3.85
C THR A 130 0.19 -0.63 3.92
N GLN A 131 -0.81 -0.67 3.04
CA GLN A 131 -1.65 -1.85 2.82
C GLN A 131 -1.40 -2.39 1.41
N TYR A 132 -1.24 -3.71 1.30
CA TYR A 132 -0.85 -4.39 0.07
C TYR A 132 -1.38 -5.82 0.03
N ALA A 133 -1.29 -6.45 -1.14
CA ALA A 133 -1.70 -7.83 -1.33
C ALA A 133 -0.69 -8.56 -2.21
N ALA A 134 -0.21 -9.71 -1.74
CA ALA A 134 0.69 -10.56 -2.49
C ALA A 134 -0.02 -11.17 -3.71
N GLY A 135 0.63 -11.16 -4.87
CA GLY A 135 0.08 -11.73 -6.10
C GLY A 135 -0.12 -13.25 -6.03
N GLY A 136 0.65 -13.92 -5.16
CA GLY A 136 0.49 -15.36 -4.89
C GLY A 136 -0.90 -15.73 -4.38
N LEU A 137 -1.55 -14.85 -3.59
CA LEU A 137 -2.90 -15.11 -3.08
C LEU A 137 -3.94 -15.15 -4.21
N PHE A 138 -3.84 -14.22 -5.16
CA PHE A 138 -4.74 -14.16 -6.31
C PHE A 138 -4.54 -15.38 -7.21
N ARG A 139 -3.28 -15.70 -7.51
CA ARG A 139 -2.93 -16.86 -8.33
C ARG A 139 -3.43 -18.17 -7.71
N TRP A 140 -3.24 -18.34 -6.41
CA TRP A 140 -3.66 -19.54 -5.70
C TRP A 140 -5.19 -19.68 -5.68
N ALA A 141 -5.93 -18.58 -5.47
CA ALA A 141 -7.38 -18.59 -5.59
C ALA A 141 -7.85 -18.93 -7.01
N GLU A 142 -7.19 -18.39 -8.05
CA GLU A 142 -7.49 -18.71 -9.45
C GLU A 142 -7.25 -20.19 -9.80
N TYR A 143 -6.28 -20.83 -9.16
CA TYR A 143 -6.04 -22.28 -9.30
C TYR A 143 -7.01 -23.15 -8.50
N GLY A 144 -7.98 -22.56 -7.78
CA GLY A 144 -8.96 -23.30 -7.00
C GLY A 144 -8.47 -23.66 -5.59
N LEU A 145 -7.57 -22.84 -5.02
CA LEU A 145 -7.04 -23.00 -3.66
C LEU A 145 -6.18 -24.27 -3.47
N GLN A 146 -5.46 -24.69 -4.53
CA GLN A 146 -4.58 -25.86 -4.57
C GLN A 146 -3.21 -25.51 -5.17
#